data_AF-A0A0Q5VD37-F1
#
_entry.id   AF-A0A0Q5VD37-F1
#
_cell.length_a   1.000
_cell.length_b   1.000
_cell.length_c   1.000
_cell.angle_alpha   90.00
_cell.angle_beta   90.00
_cell.angle_gamma   90.00
#
_symmetry.space_group_name_H-M   'P 1'
#
loop_
_entity.id
_entity.type
_entity.pdbx_description
1 polymer ?
#
loop_
_entity_poly.entity_id
_entity_poly.type
_entity_poly.pdbx_seq_one_letter_code
_entity_poly.pdbx_strand_id
1 'polypeptide(L)'
;MSPRELLRLLAPAGWLLVVAVALAAGVVILGSLGWRWDPFERSARRADRAEARAEAAESQAVARALEVEGEVALRRSSATRAAAASAAHAATAVTLNEARIADDASTPLDPVRADRLRRHDDELCRLAPDLEGCAAAPDAG
;
A
#
# COMPACT_ATOMS: atom_id res chain seq x y z
N MET A 1 -43.59 -45.37 -62.09
CA MET A 1 -43.01 -45.56 -60.74
C MET A 1 -44.07 -46.20 -59.86
N SER A 2 -43.75 -47.35 -59.27
CA SER A 2 -44.71 -48.16 -58.51
C SER A 2 -44.90 -47.61 -57.09
N PRO A 3 -46.12 -47.55 -56.54
CA PRO A 3 -46.36 -47.10 -55.16
C PRO A 3 -45.60 -47.93 -54.11
N ARG A 4 -45.22 -49.18 -54.46
CA ARG A 4 -44.42 -50.06 -53.60
C ARG A 4 -42.94 -49.65 -53.49
N GLU A 5 -42.39 -48.97 -54.50
CA GLU A 5 -41.01 -48.43 -54.45
C GLU A 5 -40.94 -47.17 -53.57
N LEU A 6 -41.97 -46.33 -53.62
CA LEU A 6 -42.08 -45.12 -52.80
C LEU A 6 -42.18 -45.45 -51.30
N LEU A 7 -42.95 -46.49 -50.94
CA LEU A 7 -43.03 -47.02 -49.58
C LEU A 7 -41.70 -47.61 -49.07
N ARG A 8 -40.92 -48.25 -49.94
CA ARG A 8 -39.60 -48.81 -49.60
C ARG A 8 -38.51 -47.74 -49.43
N LEU A 9 -38.66 -46.57 -50.06
CA LEU A 9 -37.79 -45.40 -49.86
C LEU A 9 -38.17 -44.56 -48.62
N LEU A 10 -39.45 -44.57 -48.24
CA LEU A 10 -39.94 -43.91 -47.02
C LEU A 10 -39.51 -44.62 -45.74
N ALA A 11 -39.43 -45.96 -45.76
CA ALA A 11 -39.01 -46.76 -44.62
C ALA A 11 -37.59 -46.44 -44.08
N PRO A 12 -36.53 -46.34 -44.90
CA PRO A 12 -35.19 -45.98 -44.43
C PRO A 12 -35.10 -44.51 -43.97
N ALA A 13 -35.87 -43.61 -44.59
CA ALA A 13 -35.96 -42.21 -44.14
C ALA A 13 -36.60 -42.08 -42.75
N GLY A 14 -37.61 -42.90 -42.46
CA GLY A 14 -38.22 -42.98 -41.12
C GLY A 14 -37.24 -43.43 -40.05
N TRP A 15 -36.41 -44.43 -40.34
CA TRP A 15 -35.36 -44.89 -39.42
C TRP A 15 -34.28 -43.83 -39.17
N LEU A 16 -33.85 -43.11 -40.20
CA LEU A 16 -32.90 -42.00 -40.03
C LEU A 16 -33.47 -40.89 -39.14
N LEU A 17 -34.75 -40.57 -39.28
CA LEU A 17 -35.42 -39.57 -38.46
C LEU A 17 -35.52 -40.01 -36.99
N VAL A 18 -35.84 -41.28 -36.74
CA VAL A 18 -35.84 -41.87 -35.38
C VAL A 18 -34.44 -41.81 -34.75
N VAL A 19 -33.40 -42.17 -35.50
CA VAL A 19 -32.00 -42.11 -35.01
C VAL A 19 -31.59 -40.66 -34.72
N ALA A 20 -31.95 -39.72 -35.59
CA ALA A 20 -31.66 -38.30 -35.40
C ALA A 20 -32.36 -37.73 -34.15
N VAL A 21 -33.63 -38.09 -33.93
CA VAL A 21 -34.38 -37.69 -32.74
C VAL A 21 -33.80 -38.32 -31.48
N ALA A 22 -33.41 -39.60 -31.52
CA ALA A 22 -32.79 -40.28 -30.39
C ALA A 22 -31.42 -39.65 -30.02
N LEU A 23 -30.61 -39.28 -31.02
CA LEU A 23 -29.35 -38.56 -30.81
C LEU A 23 -29.59 -37.17 -30.23
N ALA A 24 -30.53 -36.41 -30.78
CA ALA A 24 -30.87 -35.09 -30.28
C ALA A 24 -31.38 -35.15 -28.83
N ALA A 25 -32.26 -36.10 -28.51
CA ALA A 25 -32.74 -36.34 -27.16
C ALA A 25 -31.60 -36.74 -26.21
N GLY A 26 -30.69 -37.62 -26.66
CA GLY A 26 -29.50 -38.00 -25.90
C GLY A 26 -28.60 -36.80 -25.58
N VAL A 27 -28.35 -35.92 -26.55
CA VAL A 27 -27.56 -34.69 -26.37
C VAL A 27 -28.24 -33.74 -25.38
N VAL A 28 -29.56 -33.58 -25.48
CA VAL A 28 -30.33 -32.73 -24.56
C VAL A 28 -30.31 -33.28 -23.13
N ILE A 29 -30.46 -34.60 -22.96
CA ILE A 29 -30.43 -35.27 -21.65
C ILE A 29 -29.02 -35.22 -21.04
N LEU A 30 -27.97 -35.48 -21.81
CA LEU A 30 -26.59 -35.36 -21.32
C LEU A 30 -26.25 -33.91 -20.96
N GLY A 31 -26.71 -32.96 -21.78
CA GLY A 31 -26.55 -31.53 -21.50
C GLY A 31 -27.31 -31.08 -20.25
N SER A 32 -28.51 -31.61 -19.99
CA SER A 32 -29.33 -31.26 -18.82
C SER A 32 -28.84 -31.89 -17.53
N LEU A 33 -28.17 -33.04 -17.58
CA LEU A 33 -27.48 -33.65 -16.44
C LEU A 33 -26.16 -32.95 -16.07
N GLY A 34 -25.82 -31.85 -16.74
CA GLY A 34 -24.58 -31.11 -16.47
C GLY A 34 -23.33 -31.77 -17.02
N TRP A 35 -23.46 -32.82 -17.85
CA TRP A 35 -22.34 -33.46 -18.52
C TRP A 35 -21.83 -32.54 -19.64
N ARG A 36 -21.00 -31.57 -19.24
CA ARG A 36 -20.35 -30.66 -20.17
C ARG A 36 -19.05 -31.31 -20.63
N TRP A 37 -19.03 -31.78 -21.87
CA TRP A 37 -17.82 -32.29 -22.50
C TRP A 37 -16.82 -31.13 -22.67
N ASP A 38 -15.92 -30.95 -21.70
CA ASP A 38 -14.81 -29.99 -21.73
C ASP A 38 -13.47 -30.74 -21.67
N PRO A 39 -12.99 -31.30 -22.80
CA PRO A 39 -11.75 -32.10 -22.84
C PRO A 39 -10.48 -31.29 -22.56
N PHE A 40 -10.58 -29.96 -22.41
CA PHE A 40 -9.45 -29.06 -22.17
C PHE A 40 -9.54 -28.29 -20.84
N GLU A 41 -10.49 -28.64 -19.97
CA GLU A 41 -10.69 -28.04 -18.65
C GLU A 41 -10.74 -26.50 -18.69
N ARG A 42 -11.24 -25.90 -19.77
CA ARG A 42 -11.19 -24.44 -19.97
C ARG A 42 -12.02 -23.68 -18.95
N SER A 43 -13.05 -24.30 -18.37
CA SER A 43 -13.79 -23.68 -17.28
C SER A 43 -13.06 -23.75 -15.94
N ALA A 44 -12.41 -24.87 -15.62
CA ALA A 44 -11.62 -24.98 -14.39
C ALA A 44 -10.49 -23.96 -14.40
N ARG A 45 -9.72 -23.91 -15.49
CA ARG A 45 -8.65 -22.92 -15.68
C ARG A 45 -9.14 -21.47 -15.63
N ARG A 46 -10.39 -21.20 -16.01
CA ARG A 46 -10.99 -19.85 -15.90
C ARG A 46 -11.37 -19.53 -14.45
N ALA A 47 -11.87 -20.52 -13.72
CA ALA A 47 -12.15 -20.39 -12.30
C ALA A 47 -10.86 -20.16 -11.51
N ASP A 48 -9.83 -20.99 -11.72
CA ASP A 48 -8.53 -20.86 -11.04
C ASP A 48 -7.89 -19.49 -11.30
N ARG A 49 -7.97 -18.99 -12.54
CA ARG A 49 -7.50 -17.64 -12.88
C ARG A 49 -8.32 -16.53 -12.23
N ALA A 50 -9.62 -16.74 -12.02
CA ALA A 50 -10.47 -15.77 -11.35
C ALA A 50 -10.17 -15.73 -9.85
N GLU A 51 -10.01 -16.90 -9.22
CA GLU A 51 -9.64 -17.05 -7.81
C GLU A 51 -8.25 -16.46 -7.55
N ALA A 52 -7.24 -16.81 -8.35
CA ALA A 52 -5.89 -16.23 -8.21
C ALA A 52 -5.86 -14.70 -8.40
N ARG A 53 -6.75 -14.14 -9.24
CA ARG A 53 -6.89 -12.68 -9.38
C ARG A 53 -7.57 -12.04 -8.18
N ALA A 54 -8.55 -12.72 -7.58
CA ALA A 54 -9.22 -12.25 -6.38
C ALA A 54 -8.24 -12.23 -5.20
N GLU A 55 -7.51 -13.32 -4.98
CA GLU A 55 -6.46 -13.41 -3.94
C GLU A 55 -5.40 -12.32 -4.11
N ALA A 56 -4.92 -12.10 -5.36
CA ALA A 56 -3.96 -11.05 -5.65
C ALA A 56 -4.53 -9.64 -5.45
N ALA A 57 -5.82 -9.43 -5.72
CA ALA A 57 -6.47 -8.15 -5.49
C ALA A 57 -6.64 -7.86 -3.99
N GLU A 58 -7.01 -8.88 -3.20
CA GLU A 58 -7.08 -8.79 -1.75
C GLU A 58 -5.72 -8.49 -1.12
N SER A 59 -4.67 -9.21 -1.54
CA SER A 59 -3.31 -8.96 -1.05
C SER A 59 -2.83 -7.54 -1.39
N GLN A 60 -3.15 -7.05 -2.60
CA GLN A 60 -2.84 -5.68 -2.98
C GLN A 60 -3.65 -4.64 -2.21
N ALA A 61 -4.92 -4.92 -1.88
CA ALA A 61 -5.74 -4.02 -1.09
C ALA A 61 -5.19 -3.89 0.34
N VAL A 62 -4.78 -5.00 0.96
CA VAL A 62 -4.12 -4.99 2.28
C VAL A 62 -2.80 -4.25 2.23
N ALA A 63 -1.96 -4.50 1.22
CA ALA A 63 -0.69 -3.81 1.05
C ALA A 63 -0.89 -2.28 0.94
N ARG A 64 -1.83 -1.83 0.10
CA ARG A 64 -2.16 -0.41 -0.04
C ARG A 64 -2.72 0.21 1.24
N ALA A 65 -3.52 -0.54 2.00
CA ALA A 65 -4.03 -0.07 3.28
C ALA A 65 -2.87 0.19 4.27
N LEU A 66 -1.92 -0.75 4.36
CA LEU A 66 -0.74 -0.60 5.21
C LEU A 66 0.18 0.55 4.74
N GLU A 67 0.34 0.74 3.43
CA GLU A 67 1.09 1.88 2.87
C GLU A 67 0.45 3.21 3.28
N VAL A 68 -0.87 3.36 3.13
CA VAL A 68 -1.59 4.58 3.49
C VAL A 68 -1.52 4.84 5.00
N GLU A 69 -1.70 3.81 5.83
CA GLU A 69 -1.56 3.93 7.28
C GLU A 69 -0.14 4.38 7.68
N GLY A 70 0.88 3.79 7.04
CA GLY A 70 2.28 4.16 7.22
C GLY A 70 2.55 5.61 6.82
N GLU A 71 2.07 6.05 5.66
CA GLU A 71 2.21 7.44 5.21
C GLU A 71 1.54 8.42 6.16
N VAL A 72 0.34 8.11 6.66
CA VAL A 72 -0.37 8.96 7.61
C VAL A 72 0.40 9.05 8.93
N ALA A 73 0.90 7.92 9.46
CA ALA A 73 1.70 7.90 10.68
C ALA A 73 3.00 8.72 10.54
N LEU A 74 3.70 8.55 9.41
CA LEU A 74 4.92 9.31 9.10
C LEU A 74 4.64 10.81 9.01
N ARG A 75 3.59 11.22 8.26
CA ARG A 75 3.18 12.63 8.16
C ARG A 75 2.79 13.23 9.50
N ARG A 76 2.06 12.47 10.34
CA ARG A 76 1.70 12.93 11.69
C ARG A 76 2.96 13.16 12.53
N SER A 77 3.90 12.21 12.50
CA SER A 77 5.15 12.30 13.26
C SER A 77 6.08 13.42 12.79
N SER A 78 6.12 13.71 11.48
CA SER A 78 6.93 14.81 10.96
C SER A 78 6.30 16.16 11.30
N ALA A 79 4.97 16.28 11.22
CA ALA A 79 4.26 17.49 11.61
C ALA A 79 4.41 17.80 13.11
N THR A 80 4.34 16.80 13.98
CA THR A 80 4.54 17.01 15.43
C THR A 80 5.98 17.43 15.75
N ARG A 81 6.98 16.82 15.11
CA ARG A 81 8.39 17.24 15.26
C ARG A 81 8.62 18.67 14.76
N ALA A 82 8.06 19.02 13.59
CA ALA A 82 8.17 20.38 13.04
C ALA A 82 7.50 21.42 13.96
N ALA A 83 6.33 21.11 14.50
CA ALA A 83 5.63 21.96 15.45
C ALA A 83 6.39 22.11 16.79
N ALA A 84 7.00 21.03 17.28
CA ALA A 84 7.84 21.10 18.48
C ALA A 84 9.10 21.96 18.26
N ALA A 85 9.75 21.82 17.10
CA ALA A 85 10.91 22.63 16.73
C ALA A 85 10.53 24.12 16.62
N SER A 86 9.44 24.46 15.94
CA SER A 86 9.00 25.86 15.81
C SER A 86 8.60 26.47 17.15
N ALA A 87 7.95 25.71 18.03
CA ALA A 87 7.63 26.15 19.39
C ALA A 87 8.90 26.39 20.22
N ALA A 88 9.90 25.51 20.12
CA ALA A 88 11.19 25.70 20.78
C ALA A 88 11.91 26.96 20.27
N HIS A 89 11.95 27.18 18.96
CA HIS A 89 12.55 28.39 18.39
C HIS A 89 11.83 29.67 18.84
N ALA A 90 10.50 29.66 18.88
CA ALA A 90 9.72 30.81 19.34
C ALA A 90 9.97 31.10 20.82
N ALA A 91 10.00 30.08 21.68
CA ALA A 91 10.32 30.24 23.09
C ALA A 91 11.73 30.79 23.29
N THR A 92 12.73 30.23 22.60
CA THR A 92 14.13 30.71 22.65
C THR A 92 14.24 32.16 22.18
N ALA A 93 13.54 32.55 21.12
CA ALA A 93 13.56 33.92 20.62
C ALA A 93 13.03 34.93 21.65
N VAL A 94 11.97 34.57 22.38
CA VAL A 94 11.43 35.38 23.49
C VAL A 94 12.45 35.50 24.62
N THR A 95 13.02 34.38 25.07
CA THR A 95 14.04 34.38 26.14
C THR A 95 15.28 35.18 25.74
N LEU A 96 15.72 35.10 24.49
CA LEU A 96 16.84 35.91 23.99
C LEU A 96 16.52 37.40 23.99
N ASN A 97 15.28 37.77 23.62
CA ASN A 97 14.86 39.16 23.67
C ASN A 97 14.82 39.67 25.12
N GLU A 98 14.24 38.90 26.03
CA GLU A 98 14.20 39.21 27.47
C GLU A 98 15.62 39.37 28.05
N ALA A 99 16.52 38.45 27.74
CA ALA A 99 17.91 38.50 28.18
C ALA A 99 18.67 39.75 27.66
N ARG A 100 18.33 40.25 26.46
CA ARG A 100 18.94 41.46 25.90
C ARG A 100 18.47 42.75 26.55
N ILE A 101 17.22 42.79 27.02
CA ILE A 101 16.63 43.99 27.63
C ILE A 101 16.71 43.98 29.16
N ALA A 102 17.19 42.88 29.76
CA ALA A 102 17.38 42.77 31.19
C ALA A 102 18.40 43.79 31.71
N ASP A 103 18.18 44.28 32.93
CA ASP A 103 19.05 45.29 33.55
C ASP A 103 20.52 44.82 33.66
N ASP A 104 20.72 43.51 33.82
CA ASP A 104 22.03 42.87 33.93
C ASP A 104 22.60 42.39 32.59
N ALA A 105 21.99 42.73 31.44
CA ALA A 105 22.43 42.27 30.12
C ALA A 105 23.89 42.64 29.77
N SER A 106 24.41 43.71 30.38
CA SER A 106 25.80 44.16 30.22
C SER A 106 26.73 43.74 31.36
N THR A 107 26.19 43.06 32.38
CA THR A 107 26.97 42.58 33.52
C THR A 107 27.63 41.26 33.14
N PRO A 108 28.97 41.17 33.14
CA PRO A 108 29.65 39.92 32.84
C PRO A 108 29.29 38.85 33.88
N LEU A 109 29.11 37.61 33.43
CA LEU A 109 28.90 36.48 34.32
C LEU A 109 30.12 36.27 35.22
N ASP A 110 29.88 35.79 36.43
CA ASP A 110 30.93 35.26 37.30
C ASP A 110 31.78 34.22 36.55
N PRO A 111 33.13 34.30 36.62
CA PRO A 111 34.02 33.46 35.82
C PRO A 111 33.85 31.95 36.10
N VAL A 112 33.55 31.56 37.34
CA VAL A 112 33.31 30.14 37.68
C VAL A 112 31.99 29.66 37.08
N ARG A 113 30.97 30.51 37.07
CA ARG A 113 29.69 30.22 36.39
C ARG A 113 29.85 30.13 34.88
N ALA A 114 30.61 31.04 34.27
CA ALA A 114 30.87 31.04 32.84
C ALA A 114 31.67 29.80 32.38
N ASP A 115 32.64 29.35 33.18
CA ASP A 115 33.38 28.11 32.90
C ASP A 115 32.49 26.86 32.98
N ARG A 116 31.60 26.81 33.97
CA ARG A 116 30.63 25.71 34.10
C ARG A 116 29.68 25.63 32.92
N LEU A 117 29.20 26.78 32.43
CA LEU A 117 28.31 26.84 31.28
C LEU A 117 29.03 26.37 30.01
N ARG A 118 30.24 26.86 29.75
CA ARG A 118 31.06 26.42 28.61
C ARG A 118 31.27 24.91 28.60
N ARG A 119 31.63 24.32 29.74
CA ARG A 119 31.81 22.86 29.84
C ARG A 119 30.53 22.07 29.52
N HIS A 120 29.37 22.62 29.87
CA HIS A 120 28.10 22.00 29.54
C HIS A 120 27.81 22.11 28.04
N ASP A 121 28.09 23.27 27.43
CA ASP A 121 27.94 23.47 25.99
C ASP A 121 28.89 22.56 25.20
N ASP A 122 30.13 22.40 25.65
CA ASP A 122 31.10 21.46 25.06
C ASP A 122 30.60 20.01 25.10
N GLU A 123 29.98 19.61 26.22
CA GLU A 123 29.39 18.28 26.38
C GLU A 123 28.16 18.10 25.46
N LEU A 124 27.33 19.12 25.30
CA LEU A 124 26.21 19.11 24.36
C LEU A 124 26.70 18.96 22.91
N CYS A 125 27.72 19.73 22.52
CA CYS A 125 28.31 19.64 21.18
C CYS A 125 29.03 18.32 20.93
N ARG A 126 29.57 17.68 21.97
CA ARG A 126 30.11 16.32 21.88
C ARG A 126 29.03 15.28 21.58
N LEU A 127 27.86 15.42 22.18
CA LEU A 127 26.74 14.49 22.00
C LEU A 127 25.98 14.71 20.69
N ALA A 128 25.90 15.96 20.22
CA ALA A 128 25.19 16.34 19.02
C ALA A 128 26.03 17.32 18.17
N PRO A 129 27.04 16.79 17.43
CA PRO A 129 27.98 17.62 16.66
C PRO A 129 27.32 18.35 15.48
N ASP A 130 26.15 17.87 15.05
CA ASP A 130 25.42 18.39 13.90
C ASP A 130 24.62 19.66 14.24
N LEU A 131 24.59 20.09 15.50
CA LEU A 131 23.89 21.30 15.94
C LEU A 131 24.59 22.57 15.44
N GLU A 132 23.80 23.52 14.95
CA GLU A 132 24.30 24.84 14.58
C GLU A 132 24.93 25.53 15.80
N GLY A 133 26.17 26.04 15.63
CA GLY A 133 26.94 26.68 16.71
C GLY A 133 27.95 25.77 17.41
N CYS A 134 27.94 24.45 17.16
CA CYS A 134 28.94 23.51 17.68
C CYS A 134 30.22 23.43 16.84
N ALA A 135 30.23 24.05 15.66
CA ALA A 135 31.48 24.33 14.95
C ALA A 135 32.23 25.44 15.68
N ALA A 136 33.43 25.13 16.20
CA ALA A 136 34.26 26.08 16.90
C ALA A 136 34.42 27.37 16.07
N ALA A 137 34.03 28.51 16.64
CA ALA A 137 34.40 29.80 16.08
C ALA A 137 35.94 29.82 15.99
N PRO A 138 36.54 30.15 14.83
CA PRO A 138 37.98 30.25 14.73
C PRO A 138 38.47 31.31 15.72
N ASP A 139 39.38 30.91 16.60
CA ASP A 139 39.92 31.73 17.68
C ASP A 139 40.36 33.10 17.13
N ALA A 140 39.75 34.18 17.63
CA ALA A 140 40.22 35.52 17.35
C ALA A 140 41.50 35.75 18.15
N GLY A 141 42.64 35.65 17.46
CA GLY A 141 43.96 36.01 17.97
C GLY A 141 44.15 37.52 18.15
#